data_AF-A0A536BKU7-F1
#
_entry.id   AF-A0A536BKU7-F1
#
_cell.length_a   1.000
_cell.length_b   1.000
_cell.length_c   1.000
_cell.angle_alpha   90.00
_cell.angle_beta   90.00
_cell.angle_gamma   90.00
#
_symmetry.space_group_name_H-M   'P 1'
#
loop_
_entity.id
_entity.type
_entity.pdbx_description
1 polymer ?
#
loop_
_entity_poly.entity_id
_entity_poly.type
_entity_poly.pdbx_seq_one_letter_code
_entity_poly.pdbx_strand_id
1 'polypeptide(L)'
;MQARPAGRVRQGPLLIPGRVLLLFSGLLALALSVFNLFHELHAAEVDRNYTIVALAIGVVWLASIILAFRGQPVGVLLTGALAFSDLGAIATAHFTSTAGAIGSYVLQEGLPVAAALIGLVVACVLTVMAAIVCWGHASGSSRRRETLPLLIVAAIGTLLAVLDATDNVHLAGQALPGFGTTAAEDGAFTAAIIAALWLVGGLWIARVRRTGALLIALATFMICYSFVILHVRGGTPLTVIATKSGLIWAVIAAAVAILAAASLVVTLGLLVIPIVRRTG
;
A
#
# COMPACT_ATOMS: atom_id res chain seq x y z
N MET A 1 -38.98 -31.56 9.10
CA MET A 1 -37.74 -30.93 9.62
C MET A 1 -37.32 -29.83 8.64
N GLN A 2 -37.61 -28.57 8.96
CA GLN A 2 -37.15 -27.44 8.14
C GLN A 2 -35.69 -27.17 8.46
N ALA A 3 -34.82 -27.31 7.45
CA ALA A 3 -33.43 -26.88 7.55
C ALA A 3 -33.40 -25.36 7.77
N ARG A 4 -33.14 -24.92 9.01
CA ARG A 4 -32.75 -23.54 9.27
C ARG A 4 -31.49 -23.27 8.44
N PRO A 5 -31.48 -22.27 7.54
CA PRO A 5 -30.25 -21.90 6.87
C PRO A 5 -29.27 -21.44 7.96
N ALA A 6 -28.14 -22.13 8.07
CA ALA A 6 -27.03 -21.73 8.93
C ALA A 6 -26.78 -20.23 8.73
N GLY A 7 -26.81 -19.48 9.83
CA GLY A 7 -26.92 -18.03 9.82
C GLY A 7 -25.98 -17.38 8.80
N ARG A 8 -26.55 -16.70 7.81
CA ARG A 8 -25.83 -15.75 6.96
C ARG A 8 -25.27 -14.67 7.87
N VAL A 9 -24.01 -14.82 8.25
CA VAL A 9 -23.28 -13.84 9.02
C VAL A 9 -23.12 -12.60 8.12
N ARG A 10 -23.99 -11.60 8.31
CA ARG A 10 -24.02 -10.29 7.61
C ARG A 10 -22.80 -9.40 7.95
N GLN A 11 -21.62 -9.97 8.18
CA GLN A 11 -20.43 -9.26 8.67
C GLN A 11 -19.24 -9.57 7.75
N GLY A 12 -18.78 -8.56 6.99
CA GLY A 12 -17.66 -8.63 6.06
C GLY A 12 -16.31 -8.65 6.79
N PRO A 13 -15.22 -8.89 6.06
CA PRO A 13 -13.91 -9.19 6.63
C PRO A 13 -13.16 -7.97 7.19
N LEU A 14 -13.62 -6.75 6.88
CA LEU A 14 -12.95 -5.50 7.22
C LEU A 14 -13.48 -4.88 8.52
N LEU A 15 -12.60 -4.18 9.24
CA LEU A 15 -12.97 -3.32 10.37
C LEU A 15 -13.87 -2.15 9.94
N ILE A 16 -13.52 -1.52 8.83
CA ILE A 16 -14.26 -0.42 8.20
C ILE A 16 -15.17 -1.01 7.11
N PRO A 17 -16.38 -0.46 6.86
CA PRO A 17 -17.19 -0.91 5.72
C PRO A 17 -16.39 -0.86 4.42
N GLY A 18 -16.32 -1.97 3.68
CA GLY A 18 -15.50 -2.05 2.47
C GLY A 18 -15.82 -0.96 1.45
N ARG A 19 -17.08 -0.52 1.37
CA ARG A 19 -17.51 0.58 0.49
C ARG A 19 -16.93 1.94 0.90
N VAL A 20 -16.73 2.17 2.20
CA VAL A 20 -16.10 3.39 2.71
C VAL A 20 -14.61 3.36 2.38
N LEU A 21 -13.95 2.22 2.60
CA LEU A 21 -12.56 2.03 2.21
C LEU A 21 -12.38 2.22 0.69
N LEU A 22 -13.25 1.61 -0.13
CA LEU A 22 -13.24 1.75 -1.58
C LEU A 22 -13.45 3.19 -2.04
N LEU A 23 -14.36 3.93 -1.40
CA LEU A 23 -14.59 5.35 -1.68
C LEU A 23 -13.33 6.17 -1.39
N PHE A 24 -12.78 6.06 -0.17
CA PHE A 24 -11.62 6.87 0.23
C PHE A 24 -10.37 6.50 -0.57
N SER A 25 -10.04 5.21 -0.68
CA SER A 25 -8.88 4.75 -1.46
C SER A 25 -9.03 5.03 -2.95
N GLY A 26 -10.23 4.85 -3.51
CA GLY A 26 -10.49 5.13 -4.93
C GLY A 26 -10.42 6.63 -5.26
N LEU A 27 -10.96 7.51 -4.41
CA LEU A 27 -10.81 8.96 -4.59
C LEU A 27 -9.36 9.42 -4.42
N LEU A 28 -8.64 8.83 -3.47
CA LEU A 28 -7.21 9.12 -3.27
C LEU A 28 -6.40 8.67 -4.48
N ALA A 29 -6.64 7.46 -5.00
CA ALA A 29 -6.01 6.95 -6.20
C ALA A 29 -6.28 7.89 -7.38
N LEU A 30 -7.54 8.20 -7.68
CA LEU A 30 -7.90 9.12 -8.76
C LEU A 30 -7.22 10.49 -8.62
N ALA A 31 -7.22 11.08 -7.42
CA ALA A 31 -6.59 12.38 -7.19
C ALA A 31 -5.07 12.34 -7.44
N LEU A 32 -4.41 11.28 -6.98
CA LEU A 32 -2.97 11.08 -7.19
C LEU A 32 -2.65 10.75 -8.65
N SER A 33 -3.51 10.02 -9.38
CA SER A 33 -3.35 9.78 -10.82
C SER A 33 -3.49 11.07 -11.63
N VAL A 34 -4.45 11.94 -11.28
CA VAL A 34 -4.59 13.27 -11.91
C VAL A 34 -3.38 14.15 -11.61
N PHE A 35 -2.89 14.12 -10.38
CA PHE A 35 -1.67 14.83 -9.99
C PHE A 35 -0.46 14.32 -10.79
N ASN A 36 -0.30 13.00 -10.94
CA ASN A 36 0.76 12.42 -11.75
C ASN A 36 0.66 12.83 -13.22
N LEU A 37 -0.54 12.75 -13.82
CA LEU A 37 -0.81 13.15 -15.20
C LEU A 37 -0.46 14.63 -15.46
N PHE A 38 -0.69 15.51 -14.48
CA PHE A 38 -0.31 16.91 -14.59
C PHE A 38 1.21 17.09 -14.72
N HIS A 39 2.00 16.32 -13.97
CA HIS A 39 3.46 16.36 -14.03
C HIS A 39 3.98 15.67 -15.30
N GLU A 40 3.38 14.56 -15.75
CA GLU A 40 3.67 13.95 -17.06
C GLU A 40 3.51 14.96 -18.20
N LEU A 41 2.42 15.75 -18.16
CA LEU A 41 2.17 16.78 -19.16
C LEU A 41 3.15 17.96 -19.04
N HIS A 42 3.50 18.36 -17.82
CA HIS A 42 4.45 19.47 -17.59
C HIS A 42 5.86 19.11 -18.07
N ALA A 43 6.30 17.88 -17.82
CA ALA A 43 7.56 17.33 -18.27
C ALA A 43 7.59 17.02 -19.79
N ALA A 44 6.48 17.25 -20.51
CA ALA A 44 6.31 16.94 -21.93
C ALA A 44 6.50 15.45 -22.28
N GLU A 45 6.23 14.56 -21.32
CA GLU A 45 6.29 13.11 -21.49
C GLU A 45 5.04 12.55 -22.18
N VAL A 46 3.93 13.31 -22.11
CA VAL A 46 2.66 12.92 -22.72
C VAL A 46 2.05 14.05 -23.55
N ASP A 47 1.49 13.67 -24.70
CA ASP A 47 0.83 14.61 -25.59
C ASP A 47 -0.56 15.01 -25.11
N ARG A 48 -1.04 16.16 -25.62
CA ARG A 48 -2.37 16.71 -25.30
C ARG A 48 -3.52 15.73 -25.57
N ASN A 49 -3.39 14.89 -26.61
CA ASN A 49 -4.38 13.87 -26.93
C ASN A 49 -4.44 12.78 -25.84
N TYR A 50 -3.29 12.35 -25.32
CA TYR A 50 -3.21 11.40 -24.21
C TYR A 50 -3.88 11.99 -22.96
N THR A 51 -3.58 13.24 -22.62
CA THR A 51 -4.20 13.91 -21.46
C THR A 51 -5.72 13.98 -21.56
N ILE A 52 -6.28 14.28 -22.74
CA ILE A 52 -7.74 14.33 -22.93
C ILE A 52 -8.37 12.96 -22.69
N VAL A 53 -7.76 11.89 -23.23
CA VAL A 53 -8.25 10.51 -23.03
C VAL A 53 -8.14 10.12 -21.56
N ALA A 54 -7.02 10.42 -20.90
CA ALA A 54 -6.81 10.14 -19.49
C ALA A 54 -7.82 10.87 -18.59
N LEU A 55 -8.12 12.15 -18.87
CA LEU A 55 -9.16 12.90 -18.17
C LEU A 55 -10.56 12.30 -18.37
N ALA A 56 -10.88 11.85 -19.58
CA ALA A 56 -12.14 11.16 -19.85
C ALA A 56 -12.25 9.84 -19.04
N ILE A 57 -11.17 9.07 -18.97
CA ILE A 57 -11.09 7.87 -18.12
C ILE A 57 -11.25 8.26 -16.64
N GLY A 58 -10.64 9.36 -16.20
CA GLY A 58 -10.80 9.88 -14.84
C GLY A 58 -12.26 10.20 -14.48
N VAL A 59 -13.04 10.75 -15.41
CA VAL A 59 -14.49 10.96 -15.22
C VAL A 59 -15.24 9.64 -15.08
N VAL A 60 -14.90 8.64 -15.92
CA VAL A 60 -15.47 7.28 -15.81
C VAL A 60 -15.10 6.63 -14.48
N TRP A 61 -13.88 6.84 -13.99
CA TRP A 61 -13.44 6.35 -12.69
C TRP A 61 -14.23 6.99 -11.56
N LEU A 62 -14.39 8.32 -11.56
CA LEU A 62 -15.19 9.04 -10.57
C LEU A 62 -16.65 8.55 -10.55
N ALA A 63 -17.25 8.38 -11.73
CA ALA A 63 -18.60 7.83 -11.84
C ALA A 63 -18.66 6.40 -11.27
N SER A 64 -17.66 5.57 -11.58
CA SER A 64 -17.56 4.20 -11.07
C SER A 64 -17.46 4.15 -9.55
N ILE A 65 -16.68 5.04 -8.94
CA ILE A 65 -16.55 5.17 -7.48
C ILE A 65 -17.91 5.51 -6.85
N ILE A 66 -18.64 6.46 -7.43
CA ILE A 66 -19.97 6.87 -6.95
C ILE A 66 -20.95 5.68 -7.05
N LEU A 67 -20.95 4.96 -8.16
CA LEU A 67 -21.79 3.77 -8.35
C LEU A 67 -21.41 2.66 -7.36
N ALA A 68 -20.12 2.44 -7.13
CA ALA A 68 -19.60 1.47 -6.17
C ALA A 68 -20.04 1.79 -4.73
N PHE A 69 -19.97 3.07 -4.35
CA PHE A 69 -20.42 3.54 -3.04
C PHE A 69 -21.93 3.35 -2.83
N ARG A 70 -22.72 3.62 -3.88
CA ARG A 70 -24.16 3.31 -3.93
C ARG A 70 -24.46 1.82 -3.89
N GLY A 71 -23.45 0.96 -4.05
CA GLY A 71 -23.57 -0.48 -3.95
C GLY A 71 -23.88 -1.18 -5.25
N GLN A 72 -23.70 -0.52 -6.40
CA GLN A 72 -23.86 -1.16 -7.70
C GLN A 72 -22.63 -2.02 -8.01
N PRO A 73 -22.81 -3.30 -8.40
CA PRO A 73 -21.70 -4.21 -8.64
C PRO A 73 -20.81 -3.74 -9.80
N VAL A 74 -21.41 -3.19 -10.86
CA VAL A 74 -20.68 -2.64 -12.02
C VAL A 74 -19.69 -1.56 -11.57
N GLY A 75 -20.10 -0.66 -10.66
CA GLY A 75 -19.22 0.36 -10.12
C GLY A 75 -18.05 -0.23 -9.33
N VAL A 76 -18.28 -1.27 -8.52
CA VAL A 76 -17.22 -1.96 -7.76
C VAL A 76 -16.20 -2.60 -8.70
N LEU A 77 -16.68 -3.29 -9.75
CA LEU A 77 -15.81 -3.91 -10.74
C LEU A 77 -14.97 -2.89 -11.50
N LEU A 78 -15.60 -1.83 -12.03
CA LEU A 78 -14.91 -0.80 -12.80
C LEU A 78 -13.91 -0.03 -11.95
N THR A 79 -14.25 0.31 -10.70
CA THR A 79 -13.33 1.01 -9.78
C THR A 79 -12.08 0.16 -9.51
N GLY A 80 -12.28 -1.14 -9.27
CA GLY A 80 -11.16 -2.07 -9.07
C GLY A 80 -10.33 -2.27 -10.34
N ALA A 81 -10.98 -2.41 -11.50
CA ALA A 81 -10.30 -2.58 -12.78
C ALA A 81 -9.46 -1.36 -13.16
N LEU A 82 -10.00 -0.15 -13.01
CA LEU A 82 -9.28 1.10 -13.30
C LEU A 82 -8.07 1.28 -12.37
N ALA A 83 -8.23 1.04 -11.07
CA ALA A 83 -7.12 1.06 -10.13
C ALA A 83 -6.03 0.00 -10.45
N PHE A 84 -6.44 -1.19 -10.90
CA PHE A 84 -5.52 -2.24 -11.32
C PHE A 84 -4.78 -1.86 -12.61
N SER A 85 -5.48 -1.29 -13.59
CA SER A 85 -4.88 -0.81 -14.84
C SER A 85 -3.86 0.29 -14.57
N ASP A 86 -4.17 1.24 -13.68
CA ASP A 86 -3.26 2.33 -13.31
C ASP A 86 -2.02 1.80 -12.57
N LEU A 87 -2.20 0.86 -11.63
CA LEU A 87 -1.09 0.15 -11.00
C LEU A 87 -0.21 -0.59 -12.03
N GLY A 88 -0.84 -1.23 -13.03
CA GLY A 88 -0.15 -1.90 -14.12
C GLY A 88 0.65 -0.94 -15.00
N ALA A 89 0.10 0.24 -15.29
CA ALA A 89 0.79 1.28 -16.04
C ALA A 89 2.03 1.80 -15.29
N ILE A 90 1.89 2.10 -13.99
CA ILE A 90 3.00 2.52 -13.12
C ILE A 90 4.08 1.44 -13.05
N ALA A 91 3.68 0.18 -12.83
CA ALA A 91 4.62 -0.94 -12.78
C ALA A 91 5.36 -1.13 -14.12
N THR A 92 4.65 -0.99 -15.24
CA THR A 92 5.26 -1.12 -16.58
C THR A 92 6.25 0.01 -16.81
N ALA A 93 5.85 1.27 -16.59
CA ALA A 93 6.69 2.45 -16.79
C ALA A 93 7.98 2.37 -15.95
N HIS A 94 7.85 1.88 -14.71
CA HIS A 94 8.94 1.62 -13.77
C HIS A 94 9.93 0.56 -14.31
N PHE A 95 9.46 -0.64 -14.66
CA PHE A 95 10.35 -1.73 -15.11
C PHE A 95 10.89 -1.56 -16.54
N THR A 96 10.31 -0.69 -17.35
CA THR A 96 10.85 -0.34 -18.68
C THR A 96 11.81 0.85 -18.66
N SER A 97 12.11 1.42 -17.48
CA SER A 97 13.00 2.57 -17.30
C SER A 97 12.69 3.73 -18.26
N THR A 98 11.39 4.02 -18.42
CA THR A 98 10.91 5.16 -19.21
C THR A 98 11.01 6.44 -18.40
N ALA A 99 10.79 7.60 -19.02
CA ALA A 99 10.83 8.87 -18.28
C ALA A 99 9.69 9.03 -17.24
N GLY A 100 8.69 8.14 -17.24
CA GLY A 100 7.73 7.97 -16.14
C GLY A 100 8.23 7.12 -14.96
N ALA A 101 9.51 6.73 -14.94
CA ALA A 101 10.14 6.01 -13.85
C ALA A 101 10.11 6.82 -12.53
N ILE A 102 9.99 6.14 -11.38
CA ILE A 102 9.97 6.83 -10.08
C ILE A 102 11.29 7.57 -9.85
N GLY A 103 12.40 7.05 -10.39
CA GLY A 103 13.72 7.65 -10.31
C GLY A 103 13.92 8.87 -11.21
N SER A 104 13.30 8.92 -12.40
CA SER A 104 13.38 10.08 -13.30
C SER A 104 12.60 11.27 -12.75
N TYR A 105 11.44 11.02 -12.11
CA TYR A 105 10.65 12.05 -11.44
C TYR A 105 11.39 12.78 -10.32
N VAL A 106 12.24 12.07 -9.58
CA VAL A 106 12.99 12.67 -8.45
C VAL A 106 14.03 13.66 -8.96
N LEU A 107 14.63 13.37 -10.12
CA LEU A 107 15.63 14.22 -10.75
C LEU A 107 14.99 15.40 -11.48
N GLN A 108 13.78 15.24 -12.02
CA GLN A 108 13.11 16.25 -12.85
C GLN A 108 12.14 17.15 -12.05
N GLU A 109 11.36 16.57 -11.14
CA GLU A 109 10.21 17.21 -10.47
C GLU A 109 10.37 17.23 -8.92
N GLY A 110 11.28 16.41 -8.39
CA GLY A 110 11.67 16.42 -6.98
C GLY A 110 10.94 15.41 -6.08
N LEU A 111 11.37 15.37 -4.82
CA LEU A 111 10.92 14.41 -3.80
C LEU A 111 9.39 14.33 -3.56
N PRO A 112 8.65 15.46 -3.57
CA PRO A 112 7.20 15.42 -3.31
C PRO A 112 6.41 14.63 -4.38
N VAL A 113 6.85 14.68 -5.64
CA VAL A 113 6.19 13.96 -6.74
C VAL A 113 6.45 12.47 -6.64
N ALA A 114 7.68 12.07 -6.27
CA ALA A 114 8.01 10.68 -5.98
C ALA A 114 7.18 10.10 -4.82
N ALA A 115 7.00 10.88 -3.74
CA ALA A 115 6.13 10.48 -2.63
C ALA A 115 4.67 10.30 -3.05
N ALA A 116 4.17 11.16 -3.96
CA ALA A 116 2.82 11.05 -4.51
C ALA A 116 2.64 9.77 -5.35
N LEU A 117 3.64 9.40 -6.15
CA LEU A 117 3.67 8.14 -6.91
C LEU A 117 3.69 6.89 -6.01
N ILE A 118 4.52 6.89 -4.96
CA ILE A 118 4.52 5.81 -3.96
C ILE A 118 3.15 5.72 -3.28
N GLY A 119 2.56 6.86 -2.92
CA GLY A 119 1.20 6.94 -2.37
C GLY A 119 0.13 6.42 -3.32
N LEU A 120 0.28 6.67 -4.62
CA LEU A 120 -0.64 6.21 -5.67
C LEU A 120 -0.62 4.68 -5.76
N VAL A 121 0.56 4.06 -5.75
CA VAL A 121 0.69 2.58 -5.71
C VAL A 121 -0.08 2.00 -4.53
N VAL A 122 0.10 2.57 -3.32
CA VAL A 122 -0.61 2.13 -2.12
C VAL A 122 -2.12 2.32 -2.27
N ALA A 123 -2.57 3.47 -2.78
CA ALA A 123 -3.99 3.77 -2.99
C ALA A 123 -4.64 2.81 -4.00
N CYS A 124 -3.95 2.49 -5.10
CA CYS A 124 -4.42 1.54 -6.10
C CYS A 124 -4.54 0.13 -5.53
N VAL A 125 -3.53 -0.37 -4.80
CA VAL A 125 -3.60 -1.69 -4.14
C VAL A 125 -4.77 -1.75 -3.14
N LEU A 126 -4.94 -0.72 -2.31
CA LEU A 126 -6.06 -0.66 -1.37
C LEU A 126 -7.42 -0.65 -2.09
N THR A 127 -7.53 0.08 -3.20
CA THR A 127 -8.75 0.16 -4.00
C THR A 127 -9.12 -1.20 -4.60
N VAL A 128 -8.14 -1.90 -5.18
CA VAL A 128 -8.32 -3.27 -5.71
C VAL A 128 -8.78 -4.22 -4.60
N MET A 129 -8.10 -4.21 -3.45
CA MET A 129 -8.45 -5.07 -2.32
C MET A 129 -9.83 -4.74 -1.74
N ALA A 130 -10.18 -3.46 -1.65
CA ALA A 130 -11.50 -3.02 -1.23
C ALA A 130 -12.59 -3.48 -2.22
N ALA A 131 -12.31 -3.44 -3.53
CA ALA A 131 -13.23 -3.88 -4.58
C ALA A 131 -13.48 -5.39 -4.48
N ILE A 132 -12.42 -6.21 -4.32
CA ILE A 132 -12.53 -7.66 -4.11
C ILE A 132 -13.40 -7.97 -2.88
N VAL A 133 -13.19 -7.25 -1.78
CA VAL A 133 -14.00 -7.43 -0.57
C VAL A 133 -15.45 -7.02 -0.80
N CYS A 134 -15.69 -5.89 -1.46
CA CYS A 134 -17.04 -5.41 -1.78
C CYS A 134 -17.79 -6.37 -2.73
N TRP A 135 -17.08 -7.04 -3.63
CA TRP A 135 -17.62 -8.06 -4.51
C TRP A 135 -18.05 -9.31 -3.75
N GLY A 136 -17.25 -9.75 -2.77
CA GLY A 136 -17.56 -10.93 -1.96
C GLY A 136 -18.61 -10.69 -0.87
N HIS A 137 -18.53 -9.59 -0.10
CA HIS A 137 -19.36 -9.33 1.08
C HIS A 137 -19.52 -7.83 1.36
N ALA A 138 -20.57 -7.20 0.82
CA ALA A 138 -20.67 -5.75 0.69
C ALA A 138 -21.02 -4.92 1.96
N SER A 139 -21.54 -5.51 3.05
CA SER A 139 -22.32 -4.71 4.03
C SER A 139 -21.97 -4.90 5.50
N GLY A 140 -20.88 -5.59 5.83
CA GLY A 140 -20.67 -6.00 7.21
C GLY A 140 -19.37 -5.50 7.81
N SER A 141 -19.45 -4.84 8.96
CA SER A 141 -18.32 -4.44 9.80
C SER A 141 -18.20 -5.38 11.01
N SER A 142 -16.97 -5.67 11.43
CA SER A 142 -16.68 -6.36 12.69
C SER A 142 -16.44 -5.32 13.81
N ARG A 143 -17.23 -5.35 14.88
CA ARG A 143 -17.06 -4.48 16.07
C ARG A 143 -16.00 -4.97 17.06
N ARG A 144 -15.10 -5.88 16.69
CA ARG A 144 -14.07 -6.39 17.61
C ARG A 144 -12.97 -5.35 17.84
N ARG A 145 -13.11 -4.59 18.94
CA ARG A 145 -12.14 -3.59 19.40
C ARG A 145 -10.78 -4.18 19.79
N GLU A 146 -10.71 -5.48 20.08
CA GLU A 146 -9.48 -6.20 20.45
C GLU A 146 -8.37 -6.11 19.39
N THR A 147 -8.73 -5.93 18.12
CA THR A 147 -7.79 -5.86 16.99
C THR A 147 -7.50 -4.43 16.49
N LEU A 148 -8.10 -3.44 17.13
CA LEU A 148 -7.91 -2.02 16.82
C LEU A 148 -6.43 -1.56 17.00
N PRO A 149 -5.69 -2.01 18.04
CA PRO A 149 -4.27 -1.68 18.16
C PRO A 149 -3.43 -2.15 16.98
N LEU A 150 -3.69 -3.35 16.45
CA LEU A 150 -2.98 -3.88 15.28
C LEU A 150 -3.27 -3.09 14.01
N LEU A 151 -4.50 -2.58 13.85
CA LEU A 151 -4.83 -1.68 12.75
C LEU A 151 -4.12 -0.34 12.88
N ILE A 152 -4.08 0.26 14.08
CA ILE A 152 -3.35 1.50 14.33
C ILE A 152 -1.87 1.31 14.00
N VAL A 153 -1.26 0.23 14.50
CA VAL A 153 0.15 -0.09 14.25
C VAL A 153 0.39 -0.34 12.76
N ALA A 154 -0.51 -1.02 12.06
CA ALA A 154 -0.40 -1.20 10.61
C ALA A 154 -0.51 0.13 9.86
N ALA A 155 -1.41 1.03 10.25
CA ALA A 155 -1.55 2.35 9.64
C ALA A 155 -0.30 3.24 9.87
N ILE A 156 0.19 3.30 11.11
CA ILE A 156 1.42 4.02 11.45
C ILE A 156 2.62 3.40 10.72
N GLY A 157 2.74 2.06 10.74
CA GLY A 157 3.79 1.33 10.06
C GLY A 157 3.80 1.55 8.55
N THR A 158 2.61 1.61 7.92
CA THR A 158 2.45 1.93 6.49
C THR A 158 2.90 3.34 6.19
N LEU A 159 2.48 4.33 6.99
CA LEU A 159 2.89 5.73 6.83
C LEU A 159 4.41 5.86 6.94
N LEU A 160 4.98 5.29 8.00
CA LEU A 160 6.42 5.36 8.23
C LEU A 160 7.20 4.61 7.14
N ALA A 161 6.71 3.48 6.63
CA ALA A 161 7.34 2.75 5.54
C ALA A 161 7.30 3.52 4.22
N VAL A 162 6.22 4.27 3.93
CA VAL A 162 6.14 5.16 2.76
C VAL A 162 7.13 6.33 2.90
N LEU A 163 7.25 6.90 4.11
CA LEU A 163 8.23 7.95 4.39
C LEU A 163 9.66 7.44 4.22
N ASP A 164 9.99 6.29 4.80
CA ASP A 164 11.29 5.64 4.65
C ASP A 164 11.60 5.29 3.18
N ALA A 165 10.62 4.78 2.44
CA ALA A 165 10.76 4.55 1.00
C ALA A 165 11.08 5.85 0.23
N THR A 166 10.43 6.95 0.59
CA THR A 166 10.66 8.27 -0.02
C THR A 166 12.09 8.77 0.25
N ASP A 167 12.60 8.59 1.48
CA ASP A 167 13.97 8.94 1.82
C ASP A 167 15.01 8.08 1.08
N ASN A 168 14.73 6.79 0.93
CA ASN A 168 15.60 5.91 0.15
C ASN A 168 15.67 6.33 -1.33
N VAL A 169 14.58 6.85 -1.88
CA VAL A 169 14.56 7.47 -3.21
C VAL A 169 15.34 8.78 -3.24
N HIS A 170 15.33 9.59 -2.18
CA HIS A 170 16.19 10.77 -2.07
C HIS A 170 17.68 10.40 -2.18
N LEU A 171 18.08 9.37 -1.43
CA LEU A 171 19.45 8.86 -1.37
C LEU A 171 19.86 8.17 -2.69
N ALA A 172 18.90 7.60 -3.42
CA ALA A 172 19.08 7.08 -4.78
C ALA A 172 19.67 8.11 -5.74
N GLY A 173 19.12 9.33 -5.71
CA GLY A 173 19.60 10.45 -6.53
C GLY A 173 21.05 10.84 -6.21
N GLN A 174 21.58 10.37 -5.09
CA GLN A 174 22.98 10.52 -4.67
C GLN A 174 23.81 9.24 -4.89
N ALA A 175 23.33 8.28 -5.70
CA ALA A 175 23.95 7.01 -6.04
C ALA A 175 24.17 6.02 -4.87
N LEU A 176 23.29 6.05 -3.86
CA LEU A 176 23.29 5.08 -2.76
C LEU A 176 22.31 3.91 -3.02
N PRO A 177 22.60 2.69 -2.54
CA PRO A 177 21.69 1.55 -2.65
C PRO A 177 20.42 1.76 -1.79
N GLY A 178 19.24 1.55 -2.38
CA GLY A 178 17.93 1.65 -1.71
C GLY A 178 17.39 0.28 -1.25
N PHE A 179 16.11 0.20 -0.86
CA PHE A 179 15.51 -0.95 -0.16
C PHE A 179 15.86 -2.36 -0.71
N GLY A 180 16.96 -2.96 -0.25
CA GLY A 180 17.36 -4.35 -0.50
C GLY A 180 17.59 -4.74 -1.97
N THR A 181 17.64 -3.77 -2.88
CA THR A 181 17.66 -3.95 -4.34
C THR A 181 18.78 -3.10 -4.95
N THR A 182 19.32 -3.54 -6.09
CA THR A 182 20.46 -2.89 -6.74
C THR A 182 20.13 -1.52 -7.33
N ALA A 183 18.83 -1.21 -7.50
CA ALA A 183 18.33 0.12 -7.85
C ALA A 183 17.38 0.59 -6.74
N ALA A 184 17.61 1.79 -6.21
CA ALA A 184 16.76 2.35 -5.16
C ALA A 184 15.32 2.64 -5.63
N GLU A 185 15.11 2.69 -6.94
CA GLU A 185 13.79 2.75 -7.57
C GLU A 185 12.97 1.47 -7.31
N ASP A 186 13.56 0.30 -7.55
CA ASP A 186 12.93 -1.01 -7.29
C ASP A 186 12.60 -1.17 -5.81
N GLY A 187 13.47 -0.64 -4.94
CA GLY A 187 13.29 -0.63 -3.50
C GLY A 187 12.06 0.18 -3.07
N ALA A 188 11.79 1.32 -3.71
CA ALA A 188 10.65 2.17 -3.40
C ALA A 188 9.31 1.55 -3.83
N PHE A 189 9.28 0.99 -5.04
CA PHE A 189 8.10 0.26 -5.54
C PHE A 189 7.81 -0.97 -4.67
N THR A 190 8.84 -1.73 -4.32
CA THR A 190 8.73 -2.89 -3.43
C THR A 190 8.26 -2.48 -2.04
N ALA A 191 8.79 -1.39 -1.48
CA ALA A 191 8.35 -0.85 -0.19
C ALA A 191 6.88 -0.41 -0.21
N ALA A 192 6.40 0.20 -1.31
CA ALA A 192 4.99 0.56 -1.48
C ALA A 192 4.07 -0.66 -1.42
N ILE A 193 4.43 -1.75 -2.11
CA ILE A 193 3.69 -3.01 -2.08
C ILE A 193 3.70 -3.62 -0.67
N ILE A 194 4.86 -3.65 -0.01
CA ILE A 194 4.99 -4.17 1.35
C ILE A 194 4.15 -3.35 2.35
N ALA A 195 4.16 -2.03 2.23
CA ALA A 195 3.37 -1.12 3.06
C ALA A 195 1.87 -1.37 2.85
N ALA A 196 1.42 -1.53 1.60
CA ALA A 196 0.04 -1.88 1.29
C ALA A 196 -0.36 -3.25 1.88
N LEU A 197 0.51 -4.27 1.78
CA LEU A 197 0.29 -5.58 2.38
C LEU A 197 0.14 -5.51 3.90
N TRP A 198 0.95 -4.69 4.57
CA TRP A 198 0.86 -4.48 6.01
C TRP A 198 -0.49 -3.87 6.39
N LEU A 199 -0.92 -2.82 5.67
CA LEU A 199 -2.20 -2.15 5.91
C LEU A 199 -3.39 -3.08 5.66
N VAL A 200 -3.38 -3.83 4.57
CA VAL A 200 -4.42 -4.83 4.24
C VAL A 200 -4.48 -5.92 5.32
N GLY A 201 -3.33 -6.40 5.77
CA GLY A 201 -3.24 -7.35 6.88
C GLY A 201 -3.89 -6.82 8.16
N GLY A 202 -3.61 -5.56 8.52
CA GLY A 202 -4.24 -4.87 9.66
C GLY A 202 -5.76 -4.71 9.51
N LEU A 203 -6.24 -4.45 8.29
CA LEU A 203 -7.67 -4.32 7.99
C LEU A 203 -8.41 -5.66 8.07
N TRP A 204 -7.74 -6.79 7.79
CA TRP A 204 -8.30 -8.15 7.80
C TRP A 204 -8.18 -8.91 9.13
N ILE A 205 -7.23 -8.55 9.99
CA ILE A 205 -6.90 -9.32 11.20
C ILE A 205 -8.06 -9.43 12.20
N ALA A 206 -9.01 -8.51 12.15
CA ALA A 206 -10.21 -8.48 12.99
C ALA A 206 -11.24 -9.57 12.71
N ARG A 207 -11.21 -10.19 11.53
CA ARG A 207 -12.20 -11.18 11.11
C ARG A 207 -11.55 -12.46 10.61
N VAL A 208 -10.62 -12.35 9.67
CA VAL A 208 -9.87 -13.48 9.12
C VAL A 208 -8.49 -13.48 9.77
N ARG A 209 -8.47 -13.69 11.09
CA ARG A 209 -7.27 -13.51 11.94
C ARG A 209 -6.03 -14.20 11.39
N ARG A 210 -6.17 -15.39 10.78
CA ARG A 210 -5.07 -16.12 10.14
C ARG A 210 -4.56 -15.42 8.90
N THR A 211 -5.44 -15.07 7.96
CA THR A 211 -5.04 -14.38 6.72
C THR A 211 -4.47 -13.00 7.01
N GLY A 212 -5.11 -12.22 7.90
CA GLY A 212 -4.57 -10.93 8.34
C GLY A 212 -3.21 -11.08 9.01
N ALA A 213 -3.04 -12.04 9.93
CA ALA A 213 -1.75 -12.29 10.58
C ALA A 213 -0.67 -12.75 9.59
N LEU A 214 -1.00 -13.57 8.59
CA LEU A 214 -0.06 -13.98 7.54
C LEU A 214 0.40 -12.79 6.70
N LEU A 215 -0.52 -11.92 6.29
CA LEU A 215 -0.16 -10.71 5.53
C LEU A 215 0.72 -9.77 6.33
N ILE A 216 0.39 -9.51 7.60
CA ILE A 216 1.23 -8.68 8.46
C ILE A 216 2.59 -9.35 8.68
N ALA A 217 2.64 -10.65 8.98
CA ALA A 217 3.89 -11.37 9.17
C ALA A 217 4.78 -11.31 7.92
N LEU A 218 4.21 -11.54 6.74
CA LEU A 218 4.96 -11.44 5.48
C LEU A 218 5.50 -10.03 5.26
N ALA A 219 4.65 -9.00 5.37
CA ALA A 219 5.05 -7.63 5.15
C ALA A 219 6.15 -7.18 6.14
N THR A 220 5.94 -7.46 7.42
CA THR A 220 6.87 -7.06 8.48
C THR A 220 8.18 -7.84 8.44
N PHE A 221 8.16 -9.12 8.05
CA PHE A 221 9.37 -9.88 7.76
C PHE A 221 10.18 -9.25 6.63
N MET A 222 9.54 -8.86 5.52
CA MET A 222 10.23 -8.23 4.39
C MET A 222 10.86 -6.88 4.77
N ILE A 223 10.19 -6.09 5.63
CA ILE A 223 10.75 -4.84 6.19
C ILE A 223 11.99 -5.15 7.04
N CYS A 224 11.89 -6.07 8.00
CA CYS A 224 13.01 -6.42 8.88
C CYS A 224 14.19 -6.99 8.09
N TYR A 225 13.92 -7.88 7.13
CA TYR A 225 14.93 -8.46 6.27
C TYR A 225 15.67 -7.38 5.48
N SER A 226 14.93 -6.49 4.81
CA SER A 226 15.50 -5.39 4.04
C SER A 226 16.33 -4.47 4.92
N PHE A 227 15.84 -4.14 6.12
CA PHE A 227 16.56 -3.32 7.08
C PHE A 227 17.92 -3.93 7.48
N VAL A 228 17.97 -5.24 7.76
CA VAL A 228 19.21 -5.94 8.10
C VAL A 228 20.19 -5.94 6.92
N ILE A 229 19.71 -6.23 5.71
CA ILE A 229 20.55 -6.26 4.51
C ILE A 229 21.17 -4.87 4.27
N LEU A 230 20.38 -3.81 4.37
CA LEU A 230 20.81 -2.44 4.07
C LEU A 230 21.68 -1.85 5.17
N HIS A 231 21.19 -1.83 6.40
CA HIS A 231 21.75 -0.99 7.46
C HIS A 231 22.75 -1.73 8.34
N VAL A 232 22.73 -3.07 8.32
CA VAL A 232 23.56 -3.90 9.19
C VAL A 232 24.64 -4.65 8.41
N ARG A 233 24.32 -5.18 7.23
CA ARG A 233 25.21 -6.10 6.50
C ARG A 233 26.00 -5.51 5.32
N GLY A 234 25.73 -4.27 4.88
CA GLY A 234 26.68 -3.59 3.98
C GLY A 234 26.14 -2.66 2.90
N GLY A 235 24.92 -2.14 3.02
CA GLY A 235 24.40 -1.10 2.11
C GLY A 235 24.66 0.31 2.65
N THR A 236 23.65 0.88 3.29
CA THR A 236 23.60 2.28 3.75
C THR A 236 23.37 2.29 5.26
N PRO A 237 24.36 2.63 6.10
CA PRO A 237 24.16 2.65 7.55
C PRO A 237 23.28 3.84 7.98
N LEU A 238 22.58 3.72 9.11
CA LEU A 238 21.72 4.80 9.65
C LEU A 238 22.47 6.12 9.89
N THR A 239 23.78 6.06 10.13
CA THR A 239 24.64 7.24 10.28
C THR A 239 24.80 8.01 8.96
N VAL A 240 24.77 7.32 7.83
CA VAL A 240 24.78 7.94 6.50
C VAL A 240 23.43 8.62 6.26
N ILE A 241 22.31 7.99 6.61
CA ILE A 241 20.98 8.62 6.54
C ILE A 241 20.94 9.89 7.41
N ALA A 242 21.41 9.80 8.65
CA ALA A 242 21.42 10.92 9.59
C ALA A 242 22.24 12.12 9.09
N THR A 243 23.31 11.86 8.31
CA THR A 243 24.19 12.91 7.77
C THR A 243 23.74 13.45 6.42
N LYS A 244 23.07 12.64 5.60
CA LYS A 244 22.63 13.00 4.24
C LYS A 244 21.21 13.53 4.20
N SER A 245 20.28 12.86 4.87
CA SER A 245 18.86 13.22 4.90
C SER A 245 18.48 13.92 6.20
N GLY A 246 19.20 13.65 7.29
CA GLY A 246 18.99 14.25 8.60
C GLY A 246 18.53 13.24 9.65
N LEU A 247 18.67 13.62 10.93
CA LEU A 247 18.42 12.73 12.06
C LEU A 247 16.99 12.15 12.08
N ILE A 248 15.99 12.94 11.69
CA ILE A 248 14.58 12.52 11.71
C ILE A 248 14.35 11.30 10.80
N TRP A 249 15.01 11.24 9.64
CA TRP A 249 14.86 10.12 8.71
C TRP A 249 15.52 8.84 9.21
N ALA A 250 16.69 8.96 9.84
CA ALA A 250 17.32 7.82 10.50
C ALA A 250 16.45 7.26 11.65
N VAL A 251 15.76 8.14 12.37
CA VAL A 251 14.78 7.75 13.40
C VAL A 251 13.57 7.06 12.77
N ILE A 252 13.05 7.56 11.65
CA ILE A 252 11.94 6.93 10.92
C ILE A 252 12.33 5.52 10.47
N ALA A 253 13.47 5.35 9.81
CA ALA A 253 13.97 4.05 9.34
C ALA A 253 14.09 3.04 10.50
N ALA A 254 14.67 3.45 11.62
CA ALA A 254 14.77 2.61 12.81
C ALA A 254 13.39 2.29 13.42
N ALA A 255 12.50 3.28 13.51
CA ALA A 255 11.16 3.11 14.06
C ALA A 255 10.33 2.12 13.22
N VAL A 256 10.37 2.22 11.88
CA VAL A 256 9.72 1.28 10.96
C VAL A 256 10.16 -0.15 11.24
N ALA A 257 11.47 -0.38 11.34
CA ALA A 257 12.03 -1.70 11.59
C ALA A 257 11.62 -2.27 12.96
N ILE A 258 11.60 -1.43 14.00
CA ILE A 258 11.17 -1.82 15.35
C ILE A 258 9.67 -2.15 15.37
N LEU A 259 8.83 -1.30 14.79
CA LEU A 259 7.38 -1.55 14.69
C LEU A 259 7.10 -2.82 13.89
N ALA A 260 7.85 -3.06 12.81
CA ALA A 260 7.74 -4.27 12.00
C ALA A 260 8.13 -5.51 12.82
N ALA A 261 9.27 -5.49 13.53
CA ALA A 261 9.71 -6.61 14.36
C ALA A 261 8.69 -6.94 15.46
N ALA A 262 8.17 -5.91 16.15
CA ALA A 262 7.14 -6.09 17.17
C ALA A 262 5.85 -6.70 16.57
N SER A 263 5.43 -6.20 15.42
CA SER A 263 4.24 -6.68 14.70
C SER A 263 4.43 -8.13 14.21
N LEU A 264 5.62 -8.49 13.75
CA LEU A 264 5.98 -9.84 13.34
C LEU A 264 5.87 -10.81 14.51
N VAL A 265 6.47 -10.48 15.67
CA VAL A 265 6.41 -11.32 16.87
C VAL A 265 4.97 -11.52 17.33
N VAL A 266 4.18 -10.43 17.39
CA VAL A 266 2.77 -10.52 17.78
C VAL A 266 2.01 -11.43 16.82
N THR A 267 2.15 -11.24 15.52
CA THR A 267 1.38 -11.99 14.51
C THR A 267 1.77 -13.46 14.42
N LEU A 268 3.06 -13.79 14.56
CA LEU A 268 3.52 -15.17 14.73
C LEU A 268 2.90 -15.81 15.98
N GLY A 269 2.86 -15.09 17.10
CA GLY A 269 2.15 -15.54 18.31
C GLY A 269 0.67 -15.84 18.04
N LEU A 270 -0.03 -14.97 17.29
CA LEU A 270 -1.43 -15.19 16.91
C LEU A 270 -1.62 -16.43 16.01
N LEU A 271 -0.61 -16.81 15.21
CA LEU A 271 -0.63 -17.99 14.35
C LEU A 271 -0.31 -19.28 15.12
N VAL A 272 0.63 -19.24 16.07
CA VAL A 272 1.14 -20.41 16.81
C VAL A 272 0.25 -20.82 17.99
N ILE A 273 -0.27 -19.87 18.78
CA ILE A 273 -1.08 -20.16 19.99
C ILE A 273 -2.25 -21.13 19.72
N PRO A 274 -3.03 -20.98 18.63
CA PRO A 274 -4.14 -21.89 18.34
C PRO A 274 -3.71 -23.31 17.95
N ILE A 275 -2.47 -23.49 17.47
CA ILE A 275 -1.92 -24.79 17.09
C ILE A 275 -1.49 -25.54 18.35
N VAL A 276 -0.73 -24.89 19.24
CA VAL A 276 -0.24 -25.47 20.50
C VAL A 276 -1.39 -25.85 21.45
N ARG A 277 -2.46 -25.04 21.51
CA ARG A 277 -3.65 -25.33 22.33
C ARG A 277 -4.53 -26.47 21.81
N ARG A 278 -4.30 -26.98 20.60
CA ARG A 278 -5.04 -28.13 20.05
C ARG A 278 -4.31 -29.45 20.29
N THR A 279 -3.04 -29.40 20.67
CA THR A 279 -2.15 -30.57 20.83
C THR A 279 -1.89 -30.94 22.28
N GLY A 280 -2.35 -30.15 23.26
CA GLY A 280 -2.31 -30.46 24.69
C GLY A 280 -3.72 -30.48 25.26
#